data_AF-A0A2T9JGG0-F1
#
_entry.id   AF-A0A2T9JGG0-F1
#
_cell.length_a   1.000
_cell.length_b   1.000
_cell.length_c   1.000
_cell.angle_alpha   90.00
_cell.angle_beta   90.00
_cell.angle_gamma   90.00
#
_symmetry.space_group_name_H-M   'P 1'
#
loop_
_entity.id
_entity.type
_entity.pdbx_description
1 polymer ?
#
loop_
_entity_poly.entity_id
_entity_poly.type
_entity_poly.pdbx_seq_one_letter_code
_entity_poly.pdbx_strand_id
1 'polypeptide(L)'
;MRLALASLIALGVVSTAVAQEQPAPAAAPAPAPAAAPADQAAPADQATPVVPAPAAGTPEAAAAAAAPEAVRPPPPTDPVSVKILSVLDTICKPAVVGGDFNALAKAAGFKKKRDLWTLDLGKPYQIVLDNPGSNKNVCTLNVQHAQGPDQAQHLATALHDWATWENSPQLKLIRNDQLVTDVKRLTVTWDNNAAGGKAGLVYVRIKKLDDSSIGKNFEQAQILYTTQ
;
A
#
# COMPACT_ATOMS: atom_id res chain seq x y z
N MET A 1 -23.04 -19.35 -55.91
CA MET A 1 -23.95 -18.19 -56.06
C MET A 1 -23.66 -17.27 -54.88
N ARG A 2 -22.78 -16.28 -55.02
CA ARG A 2 -23.00 -14.91 -55.55
C ARG A 2 -24.18 -14.19 -54.90
N LEU A 3 -23.85 -13.12 -54.17
CA LEU A 3 -24.49 -11.79 -53.99
C LEU A 3 -24.19 -11.31 -52.56
N ALA A 4 -23.09 -10.61 -52.28
CA ALA A 4 -22.79 -9.20 -52.55
C ALA A 4 -23.80 -8.22 -51.92
N LEU A 5 -23.35 -7.42 -50.94
CA LEU A 5 -23.71 -6.01 -50.81
C LEU A 5 -22.74 -5.32 -49.84
N ALA A 6 -21.80 -4.61 -50.44
CA ALA A 6 -21.03 -3.54 -49.83
C ALA A 6 -21.92 -2.30 -49.71
N SER A 7 -21.79 -1.58 -48.59
CA SER A 7 -22.18 -0.17 -48.49
C SER A 7 -21.08 0.58 -47.73
N LEU A 8 -20.28 1.31 -48.50
CA LEU A 8 -19.52 2.48 -48.07
C LEU A 8 -20.49 3.67 -48.04
N ILE A 9 -20.56 4.41 -46.93
CA ILE A 9 -20.80 5.87 -46.94
C ILE A 9 -19.87 6.52 -45.91
N ALA A 10 -19.20 7.57 -46.38
CA ALA A 10 -18.18 8.37 -45.72
C ALA A 10 -18.76 9.66 -45.13
N LEU A 11 -17.85 10.47 -44.56
CA LEU A 11 -17.99 11.85 -44.04
C LEU A 11 -18.53 11.89 -42.61
N GLY A 12 -17.82 12.38 -41.59
CA GLY A 12 -16.88 13.50 -41.59
C GLY A 12 -17.47 14.58 -40.70
N VAL A 13 -17.15 14.55 -39.40
CA VAL A 13 -17.30 15.72 -38.52
C VAL A 13 -16.03 15.81 -37.69
N VAL A 14 -15.14 16.69 -38.12
CA VAL A 14 -14.02 17.17 -37.33
C VAL A 14 -14.63 18.14 -36.31
N SER A 15 -14.74 17.73 -35.06
CA SER A 15 -15.03 18.67 -33.97
C SER A 15 -13.74 19.42 -33.62
N THR A 16 -13.41 20.47 -34.38
CA THR A 16 -12.61 21.57 -33.86
C THR A 16 -13.52 22.45 -33.01
N ALA A 17 -13.56 22.18 -31.70
CA ALA A 17 -14.13 23.11 -30.73
C ALA A 17 -12.97 23.70 -29.92
N VAL A 18 -12.61 24.91 -30.33
CA VAL A 18 -11.83 25.95 -29.64
C VAL A 18 -11.82 25.82 -28.11
N ALA A 19 -10.62 25.88 -27.54
CA ALA A 19 -10.40 26.28 -26.17
C ALA A 19 -11.05 27.64 -25.95
N GLN A 20 -12.15 27.66 -25.21
CA GLN A 20 -12.64 28.87 -24.56
C GLN A 20 -11.84 29.01 -23.27
N GLU A 21 -10.89 29.94 -23.29
CA GLU A 21 -10.17 30.40 -22.13
C GLU A 21 -11.17 31.05 -21.18
N GLN A 22 -11.62 30.30 -20.17
CA GLN A 22 -12.45 30.83 -19.11
C GLN A 22 -11.55 31.69 -18.21
N PRO A 23 -11.86 32.99 -18.01
CA PRO A 23 -11.12 33.81 -17.07
C PRO A 23 -11.22 33.19 -15.67
N ALA A 24 -10.07 33.06 -15.01
CA ALA A 24 -10.01 32.67 -13.61
C ALA A 24 -10.88 33.61 -12.75
N PRO A 25 -11.68 33.10 -11.80
CA PRO A 25 -12.29 33.95 -10.80
C PRO A 25 -11.21 34.72 -10.04
N ALA A 26 -11.37 36.03 -9.96
CA ALA A 26 -10.51 36.92 -9.19
C ALA A 26 -10.40 36.44 -7.73
N ALA A 27 -9.18 36.46 -7.20
CA ALA A 27 -8.89 36.17 -5.81
C ALA A 27 -9.63 37.15 -4.88
N ALA A 28 -10.31 36.61 -3.87
CA ALA A 28 -10.89 37.40 -2.79
C ALA A 28 -9.77 38.04 -1.93
N PRO A 29 -9.97 39.25 -1.37
CA PRO A 29 -8.97 39.90 -0.52
C PRO A 29 -8.73 39.13 0.79
N ALA A 30 -7.47 39.08 1.23
CA ALA A 30 -7.09 38.56 2.53
C ALA A 30 -7.66 39.43 3.68
N PRO A 31 -8.18 38.84 4.77
CA PRO A 31 -8.55 39.59 5.96
C PRO A 31 -7.31 40.13 6.69
N ALA A 32 -7.44 41.36 7.19
CA ALA A 32 -6.42 42.10 7.91
C ALA A 32 -6.06 41.47 9.28
N PRO A 33 -4.85 41.72 9.83
CA PRO A 33 -4.42 41.20 11.13
C PRO A 33 -5.26 41.77 12.28
N ALA A 34 -5.75 40.90 13.16
CA ALA A 34 -6.37 41.31 14.41
C ALA A 34 -5.32 41.80 15.40
N ALA A 35 -5.60 42.94 16.03
CA ALA A 35 -4.76 43.62 17.01
C ALA A 35 -4.62 42.83 18.33
N ALA A 36 -3.43 42.91 18.93
CA ALA A 36 -3.14 42.39 20.26
C ALA A 36 -3.79 43.26 21.36
N PRO A 37 -4.38 42.66 22.41
CA PRO A 37 -4.72 43.39 23.63
C PRO A 37 -3.50 43.50 24.55
N ALA A 38 -3.24 44.73 25.01
CA ALA A 38 -2.30 45.06 26.08
C ALA A 38 -2.93 44.89 27.47
N ASP A 39 -2.04 44.75 28.46
CA ASP A 39 -2.22 44.45 29.88
C ASP A 39 -3.35 45.20 30.63
N GLN A 40 -4.05 44.47 31.51
CA GLN A 40 -4.68 45.03 32.70
C GLN A 40 -4.41 44.15 33.93
N ALA A 41 -4.05 44.84 35.00
CA ALA A 41 -3.44 44.38 36.24
C ALA A 41 -4.33 43.49 37.14
N ALA A 42 -3.66 42.66 37.93
CA ALA A 42 -4.22 41.79 38.95
C ALA A 42 -4.72 42.53 40.20
N PRO A 43 -5.77 42.02 40.87
CA PRO A 43 -5.96 42.20 42.30
C PRO A 43 -5.43 41.00 43.10
N ALA A 44 -5.02 41.32 44.31
CA ALA A 44 -4.26 40.52 45.25
C ALA A 44 -5.05 39.44 46.01
N ASP A 45 -4.33 38.36 46.35
CA ASP A 45 -4.19 37.75 47.68
C ASP A 45 -5.45 37.22 48.40
N GLN A 46 -5.60 35.89 48.42
CA GLN A 46 -6.04 35.16 49.62
C GLN A 46 -5.29 33.81 49.74
N ALA A 47 -4.69 33.64 50.91
CA ALA A 47 -3.81 32.55 51.32
C ALA A 47 -4.45 31.16 51.23
N THR A 48 -3.68 30.20 50.70
CA THR A 48 -3.91 28.76 50.87
C THR A 48 -2.76 28.13 51.65
N PRO A 49 -3.03 27.09 52.47
CA PRO A 49 -2.07 26.58 53.46
C PRO A 49 -0.88 25.87 52.80
N VAL A 50 0.31 26.11 53.37
CA VAL A 50 1.57 25.46 52.98
C VAL A 50 1.48 23.95 53.25
N VAL A 51 1.49 23.15 52.19
CA VAL A 51 1.84 21.73 52.24
C VAL A 51 3.36 21.64 52.01
N PRO A 52 4.14 20.95 52.86
CA PRO A 52 5.59 20.89 52.68
C PRO A 52 5.92 20.16 51.37
N ALA A 53 6.72 20.82 50.54
CA ALA A 53 7.30 20.24 49.33
C ALA A 53 8.22 19.06 49.72
N PRO A 54 8.13 17.90 49.05
CA PRO A 54 9.19 16.91 49.15
C PRO A 54 10.46 17.50 48.53
N ALA A 55 11.58 17.29 49.22
CA ALA A 55 12.90 17.77 48.82
C ALA A 55 13.20 17.42 47.35
N ALA A 56 13.76 18.41 46.65
CA ALA A 56 14.30 18.23 45.31
C ALA A 56 15.34 17.11 45.31
N GLY A 57 14.93 15.93 44.86
CA GLY A 57 15.83 14.91 44.38
C GLY A 57 16.52 15.46 43.13
N THR A 58 17.84 15.50 43.19
CA THR A 58 18.77 15.66 42.06
C THR A 58 18.20 15.05 40.77
N PRO A 59 18.30 15.71 39.60
CA PRO A 59 17.93 15.07 38.35
C PRO A 59 18.88 13.90 38.11
N GLU A 60 18.44 12.71 38.48
CA GLU A 60 18.99 11.46 37.98
C GLU A 60 18.81 11.55 36.47
N ALA A 61 19.92 11.70 35.77
CA ALA A 61 19.97 11.56 34.34
C ALA A 61 19.39 10.17 34.05
N ALA A 62 18.12 10.14 33.64
CA ALA A 62 17.53 8.99 33.01
C ALA A 62 18.40 8.73 31.79
N ALA A 63 19.36 7.81 31.96
CA ALA A 63 20.06 7.20 30.86
C ALA A 63 18.94 6.76 29.92
N ALA A 64 18.88 7.38 28.74
CA ALA A 64 18.03 6.91 27.67
C ALA A 64 18.46 5.47 27.46
N ALA A 65 17.69 4.52 28.00
CA ALA A 65 17.86 3.12 27.70
C ALA A 65 17.75 3.07 26.18
N ALA A 66 18.88 2.76 25.52
CA ALA A 66 18.89 2.55 24.09
C ALA A 66 17.76 1.58 23.80
N ALA A 67 16.79 2.02 22.97
CA ALA A 67 15.74 1.13 22.51
C ALA A 67 16.46 -0.11 21.95
N PRO A 68 16.05 -1.33 22.35
CA PRO A 68 16.72 -2.53 21.88
C PRO A 68 16.76 -2.49 20.35
N GLU A 69 17.95 -2.69 19.77
CA GLU A 69 18.07 -2.83 18.32
C GLU A 69 17.09 -3.94 17.88
N ALA A 70 16.22 -3.61 16.94
CA ALA A 70 15.25 -4.57 16.45
C ALA A 70 16.02 -5.76 15.85
N VAL A 71 15.81 -6.95 16.42
CA VAL A 71 16.45 -8.18 15.94
C VAL A 71 15.66 -8.70 14.75
N ARG A 72 16.37 -9.04 13.67
CA ARG A 72 15.78 -9.64 12.47
C ARG A 72 15.07 -10.97 12.84
N PRO A 73 13.80 -11.16 12.44
CA PRO A 73 13.08 -12.40 12.67
C PRO A 73 13.63 -13.54 11.80
N PRO A 74 13.39 -14.81 12.16
CA PRO A 74 13.75 -15.94 11.31
C PRO A 74 13.00 -15.86 9.95
N PRO A 75 13.60 -16.32 8.85
CA PRO A 75 12.94 -16.33 7.54
C PRO A 75 11.62 -17.12 7.57
N PRO A 76 10.63 -16.73 6.76
CA PRO A 76 9.36 -17.46 6.67
C PRO A 76 9.58 -18.87 6.13
N THR A 77 8.87 -19.84 6.72
CA THR A 77 8.91 -21.25 6.32
C THR A 77 7.65 -21.71 5.59
N ASP A 78 6.56 -20.94 5.65
CA ASP A 78 5.32 -21.25 4.93
C ASP A 78 5.59 -21.23 3.41
N PRO A 79 5.33 -22.33 2.68
CA PRO A 79 5.73 -22.48 1.29
C PRO A 79 5.04 -21.48 0.34
N VAL A 80 3.81 -21.07 0.68
CA VAL A 80 3.05 -20.10 -0.13
C VAL A 80 3.66 -18.72 0.02
N SER A 81 3.94 -18.31 1.25
CA SER A 81 4.60 -17.06 1.59
C SER A 81 5.99 -16.98 0.95
N VAL A 82 6.81 -18.03 1.09
CA VAL A 82 8.14 -18.11 0.44
C VAL A 82 8.02 -17.95 -1.08
N LYS A 83 7.02 -18.59 -1.71
CA LYS A 83 6.84 -18.47 -3.16
C LYS A 83 6.42 -17.05 -3.55
N ILE A 84 5.55 -16.40 -2.79
CA ILE A 84 5.14 -15.00 -3.05
C ILE A 84 6.34 -14.06 -2.93
N LEU A 85 7.17 -14.20 -1.89
CA LEU A 85 8.39 -13.39 -1.74
C LEU A 85 9.35 -13.61 -2.91
N SER A 86 9.54 -14.87 -3.34
CA SER A 86 10.33 -15.18 -4.54
C SER A 86 9.78 -14.49 -5.80
N VAL A 87 8.45 -14.38 -5.95
CA VAL A 87 7.84 -13.64 -7.07
C VAL A 87 8.10 -12.14 -6.97
N LEU A 88 8.06 -11.58 -5.76
CA LEU A 88 8.43 -10.17 -5.55
C LEU A 88 9.87 -9.91 -6.01
N ASP A 89 10.81 -10.77 -5.64
CA ASP A 89 12.23 -10.59 -5.94
C ASP A 89 12.60 -10.90 -7.40
N THR A 90 12.03 -11.97 -7.96
CA THR A 90 12.44 -12.47 -9.29
C THR A 90 11.62 -11.90 -10.44
N ILE A 91 10.42 -11.36 -10.15
CA ILE A 91 9.54 -10.81 -11.19
C ILE A 91 9.22 -9.35 -10.90
N CYS A 92 8.64 -9.03 -9.75
CA CYS A 92 8.10 -7.68 -9.54
C CYS A 92 9.18 -6.61 -9.47
N LYS A 93 10.21 -6.79 -8.64
CA LYS A 93 11.35 -5.87 -8.55
C LYS A 93 11.97 -5.58 -9.91
N PRO A 94 12.41 -6.58 -10.71
CA PRO A 94 12.99 -6.30 -12.02
C PRO A 94 11.98 -5.75 -13.02
N ALA A 95 10.71 -6.16 -12.97
CA ALA A 95 9.70 -5.67 -13.90
C ALA A 95 9.42 -4.16 -13.73
N VAL A 96 9.31 -3.67 -12.49
CA VAL A 96 8.98 -2.26 -12.24
C VAL A 96 10.10 -1.28 -12.56
N VAL A 97 11.33 -1.79 -12.73
CA VAL A 97 12.49 -1.01 -13.21
C VAL A 97 12.81 -1.25 -14.70
N GLY A 98 11.88 -1.84 -15.46
CA GLY A 98 11.97 -1.96 -16.92
C GLY A 98 12.34 -3.35 -17.45
N GLY A 99 12.41 -4.38 -16.60
CA GLY A 99 12.62 -5.75 -17.02
C GLY A 99 11.47 -6.31 -17.87
N ASP A 100 11.74 -7.32 -18.70
CA ASP A 100 10.72 -7.98 -19.51
C ASP A 100 9.84 -8.87 -18.62
N PHE A 101 8.72 -8.33 -18.19
CA PHE A 101 7.73 -9.01 -17.36
C PHE A 101 7.29 -10.38 -17.89
N ASN A 102 7.11 -10.54 -19.21
CA ASN A 102 6.67 -11.80 -19.78
C ASN A 102 7.77 -12.86 -19.70
N ALA A 103 9.02 -12.47 -19.98
CA ALA A 103 10.17 -13.36 -19.83
C ALA A 103 10.38 -13.77 -18.37
N LEU A 104 10.28 -12.82 -17.44
CA LEU A 104 10.41 -13.06 -16.00
C LEU A 104 9.32 -14.01 -15.48
N ALA A 105 8.05 -13.75 -15.81
CA ALA A 105 6.92 -14.60 -15.42
C ALA A 105 7.09 -16.03 -15.96
N LYS A 106 7.45 -16.17 -17.24
CA LYS A 106 7.70 -17.47 -17.88
C LYS A 106 8.85 -18.22 -17.22
N ALA A 107 9.97 -17.54 -16.94
CA ALA A 107 11.15 -18.13 -16.29
C ALA A 107 10.83 -18.60 -14.86
N ALA A 108 9.96 -17.88 -14.15
CA ALA A 108 9.50 -18.26 -12.81
C ALA A 108 8.44 -19.39 -12.79
N GLY A 109 8.10 -19.95 -13.95
CA GLY A 109 7.19 -21.08 -14.10
C GLY A 109 5.71 -20.71 -14.23
N PHE A 110 5.38 -19.43 -14.39
CA PHE A 110 3.99 -19.02 -14.64
C PHE A 110 3.56 -19.47 -16.03
N LYS A 111 2.29 -19.87 -16.12
CA LYS A 111 1.66 -20.23 -17.38
C LYS A 111 0.69 -19.12 -17.78
N LYS A 112 0.82 -18.64 -19.00
CA LYS A 112 -0.13 -17.66 -19.55
C LYS A 112 -1.49 -18.34 -19.79
N LYS A 113 -2.54 -17.85 -19.14
CA LYS A 113 -3.93 -18.28 -19.31
C LYS A 113 -4.74 -17.07 -19.78
N ARG A 114 -5.19 -17.10 -21.05
CA ARG A 114 -5.70 -15.90 -21.75
C ARG A 114 -4.66 -14.78 -21.67
N ASP A 115 -4.94 -13.71 -20.93
CA ASP A 115 -4.07 -12.56 -20.75
C ASP A 115 -3.49 -12.45 -19.34
N LEU A 116 -3.59 -13.48 -18.50
CA LEU A 116 -3.02 -13.45 -17.16
C LEU A 116 -1.93 -14.51 -17.00
N TRP A 117 -0.88 -14.17 -16.26
CA TRP A 117 0.15 -15.13 -15.89
C TRP A 117 -0.28 -15.80 -14.59
N THR A 118 -0.47 -17.12 -14.63
CA THR A 118 -0.96 -17.88 -13.48
C THR A 118 0.05 -18.94 -13.06
N LEU A 119 0.34 -18.99 -11.77
CA LEU A 119 1.04 -20.07 -11.12
C LEU A 119 0.06 -20.79 -10.19
N ASP A 120 -0.14 -22.08 -10.43
CA ASP A 120 -0.96 -22.95 -9.60
C ASP A 120 -0.04 -23.63 -8.58
N LEU A 121 -0.37 -23.50 -7.29
CA LEU A 121 0.39 -24.09 -6.18
C LEU A 121 -0.35 -25.29 -5.56
N GLY A 122 -1.45 -25.72 -6.18
CA GLY A 122 -2.37 -26.72 -5.63
C GLY A 122 -3.51 -26.05 -4.87
N LYS A 123 -4.75 -26.49 -5.10
CA LYS A 123 -5.94 -25.87 -4.51
C LYS A 123 -5.85 -25.83 -2.97
N PRO A 124 -6.25 -24.72 -2.33
CA PRO A 124 -6.86 -23.50 -2.89
C PRO A 124 -5.84 -22.44 -3.35
N TYR A 125 -4.55 -22.76 -3.42
CA TYR A 125 -3.48 -21.79 -3.61
C TYR A 125 -3.18 -21.50 -5.08
N GLN A 126 -3.25 -20.22 -5.44
CA GLN A 126 -2.93 -19.74 -6.78
C GLN A 126 -2.35 -18.33 -6.70
N ILE A 127 -1.37 -18.05 -7.55
CA ILE A 127 -0.85 -16.70 -7.77
C ILE A 127 -1.17 -16.30 -9.20
N VAL A 128 -1.80 -15.14 -9.38
CA VAL A 128 -2.07 -14.54 -10.68
C VAL A 128 -1.36 -13.20 -10.74
N LEU A 129 -0.55 -12.98 -11.76
CA LEU A 129 0.04 -11.67 -12.04
C LEU A 129 -0.82 -10.94 -13.05
N ASP A 130 -1.13 -9.69 -12.73
CA ASP A 130 -1.76 -8.79 -13.68
C ASP A 130 -0.72 -8.32 -14.68
N ASN A 131 -1.08 -8.21 -15.96
CA ASN A 131 -0.15 -7.67 -16.95
C ASN A 131 0.15 -6.21 -16.62
N PRO A 132 1.42 -5.77 -16.76
CA PRO A 132 1.75 -4.36 -16.68
C PRO A 132 1.02 -3.63 -17.81
N GLY A 133 0.09 -2.75 -17.45
CA GLY A 133 -0.60 -1.87 -18.38
C GLY A 133 0.30 -0.71 -18.82
N SER A 134 -0.28 0.46 -19.01
CA SER A 134 0.49 1.68 -19.30
C SER A 134 1.41 2.09 -18.14
N ASN A 135 1.00 1.78 -16.90
CA ASN A 135 1.83 2.00 -15.72
C ASN A 135 2.72 0.78 -15.47
N LYS A 136 3.98 0.87 -15.93
CA LYS A 136 5.00 -0.19 -15.76
C LYS A 136 5.66 -0.17 -14.38
N ASN A 137 5.39 0.84 -13.57
CA ASN A 137 5.98 1.04 -12.26
C ASN A 137 5.26 0.27 -11.16
N VAL A 138 4.28 -0.58 -11.51
CA VAL A 138 3.47 -1.35 -10.58
C VAL A 138 3.44 -2.81 -11.04
N CYS A 139 3.78 -3.71 -10.11
CA CYS A 139 3.57 -5.15 -10.26
C CYS A 139 2.47 -5.58 -9.30
N THR A 140 1.38 -6.12 -9.83
CA THR A 140 0.23 -6.57 -9.04
C THR A 140 0.12 -8.08 -9.05
N LEU A 141 -0.01 -8.66 -7.86
CA LEU A 141 -0.27 -10.08 -7.64
C LEU A 141 -1.64 -10.24 -6.99
N ASN A 142 -2.44 -11.16 -7.52
CA ASN A 142 -3.66 -11.67 -6.90
C ASN A 142 -3.37 -13.07 -6.37
N VAL A 143 -3.53 -13.26 -5.06
CA VAL A 143 -3.24 -14.51 -4.36
C VAL A 143 -4.54 -15.12 -3.89
N GLN A 144 -4.78 -16.37 -4.24
CA GLN A 144 -5.77 -17.21 -3.58
C GLN A 144 -5.05 -18.08 -2.56
N HIS A 145 -5.61 -18.21 -1.36
CA HIS A 145 -5.07 -19.04 -0.30
C HIS A 145 -6.18 -19.69 0.53
N ALA A 146 -5.80 -20.61 1.41
CA ALA A 146 -6.75 -21.29 2.29
C ALA A 146 -7.49 -20.28 3.18
N GLN A 147 -8.76 -20.61 3.46
CA GLN A 147 -9.59 -19.82 4.36
C GLN A 147 -9.10 -19.95 5.80
N GLY A 148 -9.29 -18.89 6.59
CA GLY A 148 -8.89 -18.87 8.00
C GLY A 148 -7.86 -17.79 8.32
N PRO A 149 -7.59 -17.55 9.61
CA PRO A 149 -6.66 -16.51 10.05
C PRO A 149 -5.19 -16.87 9.79
N ASP A 150 -4.82 -18.14 9.93
CA ASP A 150 -3.41 -18.56 10.00
C ASP A 150 -2.64 -18.23 8.73
N GLN A 151 -3.15 -18.62 7.57
CA GLN A 151 -2.47 -18.39 6.29
C GLN A 151 -2.38 -16.90 5.93
N ALA A 152 -3.43 -16.13 6.22
CA ALA A 152 -3.40 -14.68 6.03
C ALA A 152 -2.39 -14.01 6.97
N GLN A 153 -2.25 -14.52 8.20
CA GLN A 153 -1.29 -14.01 9.18
C GLN A 153 0.15 -14.34 8.77
N HIS A 154 0.41 -15.59 8.36
CA HIS A 154 1.73 -16.00 7.86
C HIS A 154 2.17 -15.13 6.68
N LEU A 155 1.28 -14.88 5.73
CA LEU A 155 1.57 -14.02 4.59
C LEU A 155 1.82 -12.57 5.01
N ALA A 156 0.99 -12.00 5.88
CA ALA A 156 1.16 -10.63 6.36
C ALA A 156 2.50 -10.45 7.10
N THR A 157 2.86 -11.39 7.97
CA THR A 157 4.15 -11.41 8.67
C THR A 157 5.31 -11.55 7.69
N ALA A 158 5.24 -12.50 6.75
CA ALA A 158 6.30 -12.68 5.76
C ALA A 158 6.53 -11.44 4.88
N LEU A 159 5.45 -10.75 4.49
CA LEU A 159 5.53 -9.48 3.75
C LEU A 159 6.12 -8.36 4.60
N HIS A 160 5.74 -8.27 5.88
CA HIS A 160 6.32 -7.31 6.81
C HIS A 160 7.83 -7.51 6.95
N ASP A 161 8.25 -8.74 7.16
CA ASP A 161 9.65 -9.09 7.37
C ASP A 161 10.47 -8.85 6.11
N TRP A 162 9.95 -9.27 4.95
CA TRP A 162 10.57 -8.97 3.67
C TRP A 162 10.71 -7.46 3.42
N ALA A 163 9.65 -6.69 3.67
CA ALA A 163 9.65 -5.25 3.45
C ALA A 163 10.65 -4.53 4.35
N THR A 164 10.72 -4.94 5.62
CA THR A 164 11.53 -4.28 6.66
C THR A 164 13.00 -4.70 6.60
N TRP A 165 13.30 -5.97 6.28
CA TRP A 165 14.64 -6.54 6.44
C TRP A 165 15.31 -6.94 5.13
N GLU A 166 14.56 -7.54 4.19
CA GLU A 166 15.13 -8.13 2.97
C GLU A 166 15.11 -7.18 1.77
N ASN A 167 14.10 -6.31 1.73
CA ASN A 167 13.97 -5.35 0.66
C ASN A 167 15.05 -4.27 0.79
N SER A 168 15.73 -4.00 -0.31
CA SER A 168 16.67 -2.88 -0.41
C SER A 168 16.18 -1.93 -1.49
N PRO A 169 15.94 -0.65 -1.16
CA PRO A 169 15.95 -0.05 0.17
C PRO A 169 14.84 -0.59 1.11
N GLN A 170 15.08 -0.63 2.42
CA GLN A 170 14.09 -1.09 3.40
C GLN A 170 12.82 -0.21 3.36
N LEU A 171 11.67 -0.84 3.49
CA LEU A 171 10.37 -0.17 3.57
C LEU A 171 9.92 -0.12 5.03
N LYS A 172 9.25 0.97 5.40
CA LYS A 172 8.68 1.20 6.72
C LYS A 172 7.17 1.09 6.64
N LEU A 173 6.56 0.46 7.65
CA LEU A 173 5.11 0.40 7.77
C LEU A 173 4.55 1.83 7.93
N ILE A 174 3.66 2.23 7.02
CA ILE A 174 2.99 3.55 7.05
C ILE A 174 1.49 3.45 7.27
N ARG A 175 0.90 2.29 7.00
CA ARG A 175 -0.55 2.08 7.10
C ARG A 175 -0.85 0.64 7.51
N ASN A 176 -1.75 0.48 8.47
CA ASN A 176 -2.35 -0.80 8.86
C ASN A 176 -3.73 -0.53 9.44
N ASP A 177 -4.74 -0.50 8.58
CA ASP A 177 -6.11 -0.20 8.94
C ASP A 177 -7.09 -1.12 8.23
N GLN A 178 -8.27 -1.24 8.85
CA GLN A 178 -9.39 -1.96 8.28
C GLN A 178 -10.53 -0.99 8.03
N LEU A 179 -10.93 -0.88 6.77
CA LEU A 179 -12.12 -0.13 6.36
C LEU A 179 -13.31 -1.08 6.24
N VAL A 180 -14.44 -0.70 6.82
CA VAL A 180 -15.70 -1.46 6.75
C VAL A 180 -16.72 -0.61 6.00
N THR A 181 -17.13 -1.10 4.83
CA THR A 181 -18.13 -0.46 3.96
C THR A 181 -19.16 -1.51 3.54
N ASP A 182 -19.20 -1.89 2.26
CA ASP A 182 -19.92 -3.07 1.76
C ASP A 182 -19.14 -4.37 2.04
N VAL A 183 -17.83 -4.26 2.22
CA VAL A 183 -16.91 -5.33 2.61
C VAL A 183 -15.97 -4.87 3.73
N LYS A 184 -15.33 -5.84 4.40
CA LYS A 184 -14.21 -5.62 5.31
C LYS A 184 -12.91 -5.64 4.51
N ARG A 185 -12.21 -4.52 4.40
CA ARG A 185 -10.95 -4.38 3.67
C ARG A 185 -9.82 -4.03 4.62
N LEU A 186 -8.92 -4.98 4.86
CA LEU A 186 -7.65 -4.73 5.53
C LEU A 186 -6.65 -4.20 4.49
N THR A 187 -5.99 -3.09 4.80
CA THR A 187 -4.90 -2.55 3.98
C THR A 187 -3.66 -2.36 4.85
N VAL A 188 -2.56 -2.97 4.41
CA VAL A 188 -1.24 -2.77 5.02
C VAL A 188 -0.33 -2.19 3.96
N THR A 189 0.39 -1.11 4.29
CA THR A 189 1.29 -0.44 3.35
C THR A 189 2.63 -0.18 4.00
N TRP A 190 3.68 -0.53 3.26
CA TRP A 190 5.05 -0.16 3.55
C TRP A 190 5.58 0.72 2.44
N ASP A 191 6.30 1.78 2.78
CA ASP A 191 7.00 2.62 1.81
C ASP A 191 8.37 3.04 2.32
N ASN A 192 9.18 3.62 1.45
CA ASN A 192 10.41 4.29 1.83
C ASN A 192 10.40 5.79 1.50
N ASN A 193 9.21 6.38 1.34
CA ASN A 193 9.07 7.79 0.97
C ASN A 193 9.71 8.71 2.02
N ALA A 194 9.63 8.33 3.31
CA ALA A 194 10.28 9.05 4.41
C ALA A 194 11.82 9.13 4.28
N ALA A 195 12.44 8.29 3.43
CA ALA A 195 13.87 8.31 3.12
C ALA A 195 14.16 8.90 1.71
N GLY A 196 13.21 9.63 1.12
CA GLY A 196 13.29 10.10 -0.28
C GLY A 196 13.20 8.96 -1.30
N GLY A 197 12.84 7.77 -0.84
CA GLY A 197 12.71 6.59 -1.67
C GLY A 197 11.42 6.59 -2.47
N LYS A 198 11.40 5.74 -3.49
CA LYS A 198 10.35 5.66 -4.49
C LYS A 198 9.59 4.34 -4.48
N ALA A 199 9.91 3.43 -3.56
CA ALA A 199 9.41 2.07 -3.52
C ALA A 199 8.26 1.92 -2.52
N GLY A 200 7.28 1.10 -2.88
CA GLY A 200 6.12 0.81 -2.04
C GLY A 200 5.69 -0.65 -2.14
N LEU A 201 5.14 -1.17 -1.04
CA LEU A 201 4.49 -2.45 -0.95
C LEU A 201 3.11 -2.26 -0.32
N VAL A 202 2.07 -2.75 -0.99
CA VAL A 202 0.70 -2.75 -0.47
C VAL A 202 0.21 -4.18 -0.39
N TYR A 203 -0.39 -4.55 0.74
CA TYR A 203 -1.12 -5.79 0.94
C TYR A 203 -2.58 -5.48 1.27
N VAL A 204 -3.49 -6.05 0.50
CA VAL A 204 -4.94 -5.89 0.69
C VAL A 204 -5.58 -7.25 0.86
N ARG A 205 -6.40 -7.39 1.90
CA ARG A 205 -7.28 -8.56 2.10
C ARG A 205 -8.71 -8.09 2.19
N ILE A 206 -9.62 -8.79 1.51
CA ILE A 206 -11.04 -8.47 1.51
C ILE A 206 -11.82 -9.65 2.09
N LYS A 207 -12.73 -9.35 3.01
CA LYS A 207 -13.70 -10.27 3.60
C LYS A 207 -15.11 -9.71 3.51
N LYS A 208 -16.10 -10.59 3.57
CA LYS A 208 -17.50 -10.16 3.75
C LYS A 208 -17.70 -9.61 5.16
N LEU A 209 -18.84 -8.95 5.38
CA LEU A 209 -19.16 -8.33 6.67
C LEU A 209 -19.33 -9.36 7.80
N ASP A 210 -19.71 -10.59 7.46
CA ASP A 210 -19.83 -11.75 8.36
C ASP A 210 -18.50 -12.49 8.61
N ASP A 211 -17.36 -11.88 8.23
CA ASP A 211 -16.00 -12.44 8.31
C ASP A 211 -15.74 -13.67 7.42
N SER A 212 -16.75 -14.10 6.65
CA SER A 212 -16.58 -15.15 5.65
C SER A 212 -15.74 -14.66 4.47
N SER A 213 -15.15 -15.62 3.77
CA SER A 213 -14.31 -15.35 2.61
C SER A 213 -15.14 -14.82 1.43
N ILE A 214 -14.52 -13.96 0.62
CA ILE A 214 -15.11 -13.49 -0.64
C ILE A 214 -15.24 -14.66 -1.64
N GLY A 215 -14.20 -15.51 -1.72
CA GLY A 215 -14.25 -16.75 -2.51
C GLY A 215 -15.01 -17.86 -1.80
N LYS A 216 -15.65 -18.75 -2.57
CA LYS A 216 -16.44 -19.87 -2.02
C LYS A 216 -15.60 -20.81 -1.14
N ASN A 217 -14.37 -21.12 -1.57
CA ASN A 217 -13.48 -22.10 -0.93
C ASN A 217 -12.06 -21.56 -0.70
N PHE A 218 -11.86 -20.26 -0.89
CA PHE A 218 -10.56 -19.60 -0.78
C PHE A 218 -10.75 -18.19 -0.29
N GLU A 219 -9.71 -17.65 0.31
CA GLU A 219 -9.57 -16.22 0.52
C GLU A 219 -8.70 -15.62 -0.57
N GLN A 220 -8.93 -14.33 -0.84
CA GLN A 220 -8.19 -13.59 -1.84
C GLN A 220 -7.48 -12.42 -1.17
N ALA A 221 -6.21 -12.26 -1.53
CA ALA A 221 -5.42 -11.09 -1.22
C ALA A 221 -4.82 -10.49 -2.49
N GLN A 222 -4.55 -9.20 -2.45
CA GLN A 222 -3.84 -8.48 -3.50
C GLN A 222 -2.56 -7.90 -2.92
N ILE A 223 -1.46 -8.02 -3.65
CA ILE A 223 -0.17 -7.46 -3.30
C ILE A 223 0.27 -6.57 -4.46
N LEU A 224 0.70 -5.35 -4.16
CA LEU A 224 1.21 -4.41 -5.15
C LEU A 224 2.62 -4.01 -4.73
N TYR A 225 3.57 -4.17 -5.64
CA TYR A 225 4.91 -3.62 -5.50
C TYR A 225 5.10 -2.48 -6.50
N THR A 226 5.65 -1.36 -6.05
CA THR A 226 5.79 -0.16 -6.87
C THR A 226 7.16 0.49 -6.76
N THR A 227 7.57 1.19 -7.83
CA THR A 227 8.72 2.10 -7.83
C THR A 227 8.37 3.37 -8.62
N GLN A 228 8.47 4.57 -8.03
CA GLN A 228 8.27 5.85 -8.70
C GLN A 228 9.50 6.37 -9.45
#